data_AF-A0A961VIX4-F1
#
_entry.id   AF-A0A961VIX4-F1
#
_cell.length_a   1.000
_cell.length_b   1.000
_cell.length_c   1.000
_cell.angle_alpha   90.00
_cell.angle_beta   90.00
_cell.angle_gamma   90.00
#
_symmetry.space_group_name_H-M   'P 1'
#
loop_
_entity.id
_entity.type
_entity.pdbx_description
1 polymer ?
#
loop_
_entity_poly.entity_id
_entity_poly.type
_entity_poly.pdbx_seq_one_letter_code
_entity_poly.pdbx_strand_id
1 'polypeptide(L)'
;MFIQTEATRDPESLKFLPGRDVLPGRTLSISDRSEAARSPLAAKLFEVPGVAALSLGTDYITVTKDKGEWQHLKPALLGAIMEHFMAGAPVLIEQSADAAAATGTGAAAQKVKEALRRVIDPELGYNIVDLGLIYDVRVDANGVASVIMTTTTPGCPATSYLTEGARECAASVEGVEMAEVTLTHEPRWSPELMSDDAKAHFGIR
;
A
#
# COMPACT_ATOMS: atom_id res chain seq x y z
N MET A 1 -9.50 -23.85 8.12
CA MET A 1 -10.12 -22.51 7.99
C MET A 1 -11.59 -22.70 7.61
N PHE A 2 -12.52 -22.00 8.25
CA PHE A 2 -13.96 -22.08 7.95
C PHE A 2 -14.44 -20.71 7.47
N ILE A 3 -15.05 -20.66 6.28
CA ILE A 3 -15.51 -19.42 5.66
C ILE A 3 -17.04 -19.43 5.68
N GLN A 4 -17.65 -18.43 6.32
CA GLN A 4 -19.10 -18.23 6.28
C GLN A 4 -19.48 -17.44 5.03
N THR A 5 -20.69 -17.63 4.52
CA THR A 5 -21.21 -16.85 3.38
C THR A 5 -22.53 -16.18 3.76
N GLU A 6 -22.67 -14.90 3.44
CA GLU A 6 -23.88 -14.11 3.68
C GLU A 6 -24.41 -13.57 2.34
N ALA A 7 -25.73 -13.64 2.15
CA ALA A 7 -26.40 -12.98 1.04
C ALA A 7 -26.33 -11.46 1.24
N THR A 8 -26.13 -10.72 0.15
CA THR A 8 -26.19 -9.25 0.19
C THR A 8 -27.56 -8.75 -0.27
N ARG A 9 -27.76 -7.42 -0.30
CA ARG A 9 -28.97 -6.82 -0.88
C ARG A 9 -29.07 -7.01 -2.40
N ASP A 10 -27.93 -7.21 -3.05
CA ASP A 10 -27.84 -7.49 -4.48
C ASP A 10 -27.78 -9.01 -4.69
N PRO A 11 -28.73 -9.62 -5.44
CA PRO A 11 -28.73 -11.06 -5.71
C PRO A 11 -27.49 -11.54 -6.48
N GLU A 12 -26.85 -10.64 -7.23
CA GLU A 12 -25.64 -10.92 -7.98
C GLU A 12 -24.37 -10.77 -7.12
N SER A 13 -24.52 -10.43 -5.83
CA SER A 13 -23.41 -10.25 -4.90
C SER A 13 -23.53 -11.14 -3.66
N LEU A 14 -22.42 -11.78 -3.30
CA LEU A 14 -22.32 -12.66 -2.14
C LEU A 14 -21.12 -12.29 -1.29
N LYS A 15 -21.31 -12.21 0.03
CA LYS A 15 -20.26 -11.90 1.00
C LYS A 15 -19.69 -13.17 1.59
N PHE A 16 -18.37 -13.22 1.72
CA PHE A 16 -17.58 -14.30 2.31
C PHE A 16 -16.87 -13.74 3.54
N LEU A 17 -16.98 -14.45 4.66
CA LEU A 17 -16.44 -14.10 5.96
C LEU A 17 -15.39 -15.14 6.36
N PRO A 18 -14.09 -14.86 6.14
CA PRO A 18 -13.03 -15.84 6.36
C PRO A 18 -12.71 -16.07 7.84
N GLY A 19 -13.32 -15.29 8.76
CA GLY A 19 -13.08 -15.37 10.21
C GLY A 19 -11.74 -14.78 10.65
N ARG A 20 -11.13 -13.94 9.81
CA ARG A 20 -9.87 -13.24 10.05
C ARG A 20 -9.87 -11.92 9.28
N ASP A 21 -8.91 -11.07 9.63
CA ASP A 21 -8.66 -9.83 8.91
C ASP A 21 -8.28 -10.10 7.45
N VAL A 22 -8.95 -9.38 6.56
CA VAL A 22 -8.71 -9.32 5.12
C VAL A 22 -8.00 -8.00 4.80
N LEU A 23 -8.61 -6.88 5.20
CA LEU A 23 -8.07 -5.55 4.90
C LEU A 23 -8.34 -4.51 6.01
N PRO A 24 -7.58 -4.54 7.12
CA PRO A 24 -7.85 -3.70 8.29
C PRO A 24 -7.99 -2.21 7.99
N GLY A 25 -9.09 -1.60 8.45
CA GLY A 25 -9.28 -0.15 8.43
C GLY A 25 -9.55 0.48 7.06
N ARG A 26 -9.76 -0.32 6.01
CA ARG A 26 -10.03 0.17 4.65
C ARG A 26 -10.91 -0.81 3.86
N THR A 27 -11.52 -0.30 2.81
CA THR A 27 -12.27 -1.11 1.84
C THR A 27 -11.66 -0.88 0.45
N LEU A 28 -11.51 -1.94 -0.34
CA LEU A 28 -11.05 -1.85 -1.72
C LEU A 28 -12.09 -2.48 -2.64
N SER A 29 -12.66 -1.68 -3.54
CA SER A 29 -13.50 -2.18 -4.64
C SER A 29 -12.63 -2.42 -5.86
N ILE A 30 -12.85 -3.55 -6.53
CA ILE A 30 -12.06 -4.01 -7.68
C ILE A 30 -13.05 -4.42 -8.76
N SER A 31 -13.06 -3.70 -9.88
CA SER A 31 -14.06 -3.88 -10.94
C SER A 31 -13.52 -4.61 -12.16
N ASP A 32 -12.20 -4.81 -12.25
CA ASP A 32 -11.57 -5.51 -13.36
C ASP A 32 -10.25 -6.21 -12.97
N ARG A 33 -9.70 -6.99 -13.92
CA ARG A 33 -8.46 -7.76 -13.74
C ARG A 33 -7.21 -6.89 -13.58
N SER A 34 -7.18 -5.70 -14.15
CA SER A 34 -6.05 -4.79 -14.04
C SER A 34 -5.93 -4.27 -12.61
N GLU A 35 -7.06 -3.85 -12.02
CA GLU A 35 -7.12 -3.45 -10.60
C GLU A 35 -6.81 -4.62 -9.65
N ALA A 36 -7.17 -5.85 -10.03
CA ALA A 36 -6.92 -7.05 -9.24
C ALA A 36 -5.43 -7.38 -9.08
N ALA A 37 -4.54 -6.89 -9.96
CA ALA A 37 -3.10 -7.14 -9.88
C ALA A 37 -2.47 -6.66 -8.56
N ARG A 38 -3.10 -5.69 -7.90
CA ARG A 38 -2.68 -5.14 -6.60
C ARG A 38 -3.03 -6.03 -5.41
N SER A 39 -3.76 -7.13 -5.65
CA SER A 39 -4.19 -8.08 -4.63
C SER A 39 -4.05 -9.51 -5.13
N PRO A 40 -3.09 -10.30 -4.63
CA PRO A 40 -2.96 -11.71 -4.99
C PRO A 40 -4.24 -12.52 -4.71
N LEU A 41 -4.99 -12.13 -3.68
CA LEU A 41 -6.30 -12.68 -3.38
C LEU A 41 -7.29 -12.33 -4.52
N ALA A 42 -7.40 -11.05 -4.88
CA ALA A 42 -8.32 -10.63 -5.95
C ALA A 42 -7.97 -11.26 -7.29
N ALA A 43 -6.69 -11.30 -7.66
CA ALA A 43 -6.22 -11.91 -8.90
C ALA A 43 -6.69 -13.38 -9.00
N LYS A 44 -6.50 -14.18 -7.93
CA LYS A 44 -7.00 -15.57 -7.86
C LYS A 44 -8.52 -15.65 -7.96
N LEU A 45 -9.25 -14.73 -7.33
CA LEU A 45 -10.72 -14.73 -7.38
C LEU A 45 -11.24 -14.38 -8.78
N PHE A 46 -10.59 -13.47 -9.50
CA PHE A 46 -10.92 -13.16 -10.90
C PHE A 46 -10.59 -14.28 -11.89
N GLU A 47 -9.77 -15.27 -11.51
CA GLU A 47 -9.57 -16.48 -12.34
C GLU A 47 -10.82 -17.37 -12.36
N VAL A 48 -11.69 -17.27 -11.35
CA VAL A 48 -12.95 -18.02 -11.30
C VAL A 48 -13.91 -17.48 -12.37
N PRO A 49 -14.33 -18.30 -13.36
CA PRO A 49 -15.25 -17.86 -14.40
C PRO A 49 -16.59 -17.42 -13.82
N GLY A 50 -17.06 -16.23 -14.22
CA GLY A 50 -18.32 -15.65 -13.75
C GLY A 50 -18.16 -14.59 -12.65
N VAL A 51 -16.93 -14.32 -12.18
CA VAL A 51 -16.64 -13.20 -11.29
C VAL A 51 -16.49 -11.91 -12.11
N ALA A 52 -17.28 -10.90 -11.74
CA ALA A 52 -17.31 -9.60 -12.40
C ALA A 52 -16.61 -8.52 -11.60
N ALA A 53 -16.84 -8.49 -10.29
CA ALA A 53 -16.25 -7.51 -9.39
C ALA A 53 -16.05 -8.09 -7.99
N LEU A 54 -15.16 -7.47 -7.23
CA LEU A 54 -14.82 -7.85 -5.86
C LEU A 54 -14.80 -6.61 -4.96
N SER A 55 -15.11 -6.79 -3.69
CA SER A 55 -14.88 -5.79 -2.66
C SER A 55 -14.23 -6.44 -1.44
N LEU A 56 -13.08 -5.94 -1.04
CA LEU A 56 -12.33 -6.40 0.13
C LEU A 56 -12.58 -5.41 1.26
N GLY A 57 -13.24 -5.86 2.33
CA GLY A 57 -13.42 -5.09 3.56
C GLY A 57 -12.47 -5.53 4.67
N THR A 58 -12.69 -5.01 5.87
CA THR A 58 -11.88 -5.32 7.07
C THR A 58 -11.75 -6.82 7.31
N ASP A 59 -12.87 -7.53 7.32
CA ASP A 59 -13.00 -8.94 7.71
C ASP A 59 -13.85 -9.76 6.72
N TYR A 60 -14.14 -9.19 5.54
CA TYR A 60 -15.00 -9.79 4.54
C TYR A 60 -14.52 -9.58 3.11
N ILE A 61 -14.98 -10.45 2.23
CA ILE A 61 -14.79 -10.39 0.78
C ILE A 61 -16.17 -10.47 0.14
N THR A 62 -16.60 -9.46 -0.59
CA THR A 62 -17.80 -9.52 -1.41
C THR A 62 -17.40 -9.83 -2.85
N VAL A 63 -18.11 -10.77 -3.46
CA VAL A 63 -17.94 -11.13 -4.87
C VAL A 63 -19.23 -10.82 -5.59
N THR A 64 -19.13 -10.11 -6.71
CA THR A 64 -20.23 -9.86 -7.64
C THR A 64 -20.02 -10.70 -8.89
N LYS A 65 -21.06 -11.39 -9.34
CA LYS A 65 -21.03 -12.21 -10.57
C LYS A 65 -21.65 -11.48 -11.75
N ASP A 66 -21.20 -11.79 -12.97
CA ASP A 66 -21.83 -11.33 -14.23
C ASP A 66 -22.61 -12.45 -14.92
N LYS A 67 -22.23 -13.70 -14.67
CA LYS A 67 -22.81 -14.90 -15.28
C LYS A 67 -22.57 -16.12 -14.40
N GLY A 68 -23.44 -17.10 -14.52
CA GLY A 68 -23.36 -18.37 -13.79
C GLY A 68 -24.15 -18.36 -12.48
N GLU A 69 -24.20 -19.55 -11.88
CA GLU A 69 -25.00 -19.85 -10.69
C GLU A 69 -24.11 -19.95 -9.45
N TRP A 70 -24.57 -19.37 -8.33
CA TRP A 70 -23.83 -19.39 -7.07
C TRP A 70 -23.48 -20.80 -6.58
N GLN A 71 -24.27 -21.82 -6.94
CA GLN A 71 -23.98 -23.22 -6.60
C GLN A 71 -22.66 -23.73 -7.19
N HIS A 72 -22.24 -23.20 -8.34
CA HIS A 72 -20.98 -23.55 -9.00
C HIS A 72 -19.84 -22.60 -8.63
N LEU A 73 -20.15 -21.30 -8.48
CA LEU A 73 -19.14 -20.30 -8.11
C LEU A 73 -18.66 -20.47 -6.67
N LYS A 74 -19.57 -20.79 -5.72
CA LYS A 74 -19.24 -20.88 -4.29
C LYS A 74 -18.10 -21.87 -4.00
N PRO A 75 -18.11 -23.14 -4.47
CA PRO A 75 -17.01 -24.06 -4.20
C PRO A 75 -15.65 -23.55 -4.71
N ALA A 76 -15.61 -22.95 -5.90
CA ALA A 76 -14.38 -22.43 -6.49
C ALA A 76 -13.84 -21.21 -5.70
N LEU A 77 -14.72 -20.27 -5.34
CA LEU A 77 -14.37 -19.10 -4.55
C LEU A 77 -13.88 -19.48 -3.15
N LEU A 78 -14.57 -20.40 -2.47
CA LEU A 78 -14.15 -20.91 -1.17
C LEU A 78 -12.76 -21.54 -1.24
N GLY A 79 -12.51 -22.37 -2.28
CA GLY A 79 -11.21 -22.97 -2.53
C GLY A 79 -10.11 -21.92 -2.70
N ALA A 80 -10.34 -20.92 -3.57
CA ALA A 80 -9.37 -19.85 -3.83
C ALA A 80 -9.05 -19.01 -2.59
N ILE A 81 -10.08 -18.65 -1.80
CA ILE A 81 -9.89 -17.89 -0.54
C ILE A 81 -9.10 -18.74 0.46
N MET A 82 -9.46 -20.01 0.64
CA MET A 82 -8.76 -20.91 1.56
C MET A 82 -7.29 -21.07 1.16
N GLU A 83 -7.02 -21.37 -0.11
CA GLU A 83 -5.66 -21.54 -0.63
C GLU A 83 -4.80 -20.30 -0.37
N HIS A 84 -5.32 -19.11 -0.68
CA HIS A 84 -4.61 -17.85 -0.45
C HIS A 84 -4.22 -17.68 1.02
N PHE A 85 -5.16 -17.85 1.95
CA PHE A 85 -4.89 -17.66 3.37
C PHE A 85 -4.06 -18.79 3.99
N MET A 86 -4.13 -20.01 3.46
CA MET A 86 -3.25 -21.11 3.87
C MET A 86 -1.82 -20.92 3.37
N ALA A 87 -1.64 -20.30 2.18
CA ALA A 87 -0.33 -19.97 1.65
C ALA A 87 0.37 -18.83 2.41
N GLY A 88 -0.37 -18.06 3.22
CA GLY A 88 0.17 -16.91 3.97
C GLY A 88 0.56 -15.73 3.07
N ALA A 89 0.10 -15.71 1.82
CA ALA A 89 0.36 -14.62 0.89
C ALA A 89 -0.31 -13.31 1.38
N PRO A 90 0.28 -12.15 1.08
CA PRO A 90 -0.34 -10.87 1.45
C PRO A 90 -1.62 -10.63 0.62
N VAL A 91 -2.65 -10.07 1.26
CA VAL A 91 -3.91 -9.73 0.59
C VAL A 91 -3.73 -8.60 -0.41
N LEU A 92 -2.88 -7.62 -0.10
CA LEU A 92 -2.45 -6.57 -1.03
C LEU A 92 -0.94 -6.66 -1.23
N ILE A 93 -0.52 -6.51 -2.49
CA ILE A 93 0.83 -6.09 -2.79
C ILE A 93 0.77 -4.57 -2.83
N GLU A 94 1.50 -3.89 -1.95
CA GLU A 94 1.75 -2.46 -2.14
C GLU A 94 2.54 -2.29 -3.44
N GLN A 95 1.84 -2.06 -4.53
CA GLN A 95 2.49 -1.71 -5.78
C GLN A 95 3.02 -0.28 -5.67
N SER A 96 4.33 -0.19 -5.46
CA SER A 96 5.12 0.89 -6.03
C SER A 96 5.12 0.70 -7.55
N ALA A 97 4.16 1.31 -8.25
CA ALA A 97 4.22 1.63 -9.68
C ALA A 97 3.05 2.55 -10.05
N ASP A 98 3.39 3.78 -10.44
CA ASP A 98 2.53 4.78 -11.06
C ASP A 98 1.64 4.22 -12.18
N ALA A 99 0.35 4.57 -12.17
CA ALA A 99 -0.20 5.60 -13.05
C ALA A 99 -1.73 5.53 -13.13
N ALA A 100 -2.31 6.73 -13.16
CA ALA A 100 -3.65 7.08 -13.61
C ALA A 100 -4.83 6.85 -12.63
N ALA A 101 -5.14 7.96 -11.96
CA ALA A 101 -6.46 8.39 -11.50
C ALA A 101 -6.99 7.86 -10.17
N ALA A 102 -6.67 8.57 -9.08
CA ALA A 102 -7.64 8.83 -8.01
C ALA A 102 -7.21 10.04 -7.13
N THR A 103 -7.87 11.18 -7.36
CA THR A 103 -8.20 12.25 -6.40
C THR A 103 -7.10 12.80 -5.47
N GLY A 104 -6.58 13.99 -5.83
CA GLY A 104 -6.16 15.09 -4.93
C GLY A 104 -5.02 14.84 -3.94
N THR A 105 -5.22 13.95 -2.97
CA THR A 105 -4.33 13.73 -1.83
C THR A 105 -3.22 12.73 -2.14
N GLY A 106 -3.50 11.68 -2.93
CA GLY A 106 -2.50 10.68 -3.34
C GLY A 106 -1.48 11.22 -4.34
N ALA A 107 -1.92 12.08 -5.27
CA ALA A 107 -1.02 12.72 -6.24
C ALA A 107 -0.06 13.72 -5.56
N ALA A 108 -0.53 14.48 -4.57
CA ALA A 108 0.31 15.39 -3.80
C ALA A 108 1.34 14.62 -2.96
N ALA A 109 0.93 13.55 -2.28
CA ALA A 109 1.85 12.70 -1.52
C ALA A 109 2.95 12.08 -2.40
N GLN A 110 2.61 11.63 -3.62
CA GLN A 110 3.61 11.13 -4.56
C GLN A 110 4.59 12.24 -5.00
N LYS A 111 4.09 13.44 -5.33
CA LYS A 111 4.94 14.59 -5.64
C LYS A 111 5.88 14.96 -4.49
N VAL A 112 5.40 14.89 -3.24
CA VAL A 112 6.22 15.09 -2.03
C VAL A 112 7.31 14.01 -1.94
N LYS A 113 6.96 12.74 -2.10
CA LYS A 113 7.94 11.65 -2.08
C LYS A 113 9.03 11.82 -3.15
N GLU A 114 8.65 12.26 -4.35
CA GLU A 114 9.62 12.57 -5.42
C GLU A 114 10.49 13.78 -5.09
N ALA A 115 9.93 14.84 -4.49
CA ALA A 115 10.71 16.00 -4.05
C ALA A 115 11.73 15.63 -2.96
N LEU A 116 11.38 14.73 -2.04
CA LEU A 116 12.28 14.25 -0.98
C LEU A 116 13.52 13.53 -1.52
N ARG A 117 13.51 13.00 -2.75
CA ARG A 117 14.69 12.40 -3.40
C ARG A 117 15.84 13.41 -3.60
N ARG A 118 15.56 14.72 -3.51
CA ARG A 118 16.57 15.78 -3.59
C ARG A 118 17.42 15.90 -2.32
N VAL A 119 16.93 15.36 -1.20
CA VAL A 119 17.65 15.38 0.07
C VAL A 119 18.62 14.20 0.08
N ILE A 120 19.91 14.52 0.14
CA ILE A 120 21.00 13.55 0.16
C ILE A 120 21.50 13.41 1.59
N ASP A 121 21.62 12.18 2.08
CA ASP A 121 22.30 11.90 3.34
C ASP A 121 23.79 12.23 3.20
N PRO A 122 24.35 13.18 3.96
CA PRO A 122 25.74 13.61 3.81
C PRO A 122 26.76 12.54 4.20
N GLU A 123 26.37 11.56 5.01
CA GLU A 123 27.23 10.46 5.45
C GLU A 123 27.27 9.33 4.41
N LEU A 124 26.13 9.05 3.77
CA LEU A 124 26.00 7.97 2.79
C LEU A 124 26.08 8.42 1.33
N GLY A 125 25.97 9.72 1.05
CA GLY A 125 26.01 10.28 -0.30
C GLY A 125 24.86 9.84 -1.21
N TYR A 126 23.74 9.38 -0.64
CA TYR A 126 22.59 8.85 -1.37
C TYR A 126 21.29 9.50 -0.88
N ASN A 127 20.24 9.48 -1.70
CA ASN A 127 18.98 10.14 -1.35
C ASN A 127 18.20 9.39 -0.26
N ILE A 128 17.55 10.15 0.63
CA ILE A 128 16.86 9.59 1.80
C ILE A 128 15.68 8.67 1.46
N VAL A 129 15.10 8.80 0.26
CA VAL A 129 13.97 7.96 -0.17
C VAL A 129 14.46 6.56 -0.53
N ASP A 130 15.48 6.47 -1.39
CA ASP A 130 16.03 5.19 -1.83
C ASP A 130 16.86 4.50 -0.76
N LEU A 131 17.38 5.26 0.22
CA LEU A 131 17.96 4.71 1.44
C LEU A 131 16.90 4.08 2.38
N GLY A 132 15.61 4.26 2.10
CA GLY A 132 14.53 3.75 2.95
C GLY A 132 14.37 4.51 4.26
N LEU A 133 14.80 5.78 4.31
CA LEU A 133 14.67 6.62 5.52
C LEU A 133 13.29 7.27 5.64
N ILE A 134 12.48 7.26 4.59
CA ILE A 134 11.11 7.77 4.59
C ILE A 134 10.14 6.61 4.81
N TYR A 135 9.42 6.63 5.94
CA TYR A 135 8.49 5.58 6.32
C TYR A 135 7.06 5.85 5.83
N ASP A 136 6.62 7.10 5.88
CA ASP A 136 5.28 7.48 5.45
C ASP A 136 5.25 8.93 4.94
N VAL A 137 4.38 9.17 3.96
CA VAL A 137 4.13 10.51 3.40
C VAL A 137 2.62 10.63 3.17
N ARG A 138 2.01 11.61 3.82
CA ARG A 138 0.58 11.93 3.65
C ARG A 138 0.42 13.41 3.37
N VAL A 139 -0.55 13.76 2.54
CA VAL A 139 -0.99 15.14 2.35
C VAL A 139 -2.49 15.18 2.58
N ASP A 140 -2.92 16.02 3.52
CA ASP A 140 -4.33 16.18 3.85
C ASP A 140 -5.05 17.13 2.86
N ALA A 141 -6.36 17.29 3.03
CA ALA A 141 -7.16 18.17 2.18
C ALA A 141 -6.89 19.67 2.39
N ASN A 142 -6.18 20.04 3.46
CA ASN A 142 -5.80 21.41 3.79
C ASN A 142 -4.39 21.75 3.29
N GLY A 143 -3.73 20.84 2.57
CA GLY A 143 -2.36 21.03 2.08
C GLY A 143 -1.30 20.83 3.16
N VAL A 144 -1.60 20.17 4.28
CA VAL A 144 -0.59 19.81 5.27
C VAL A 144 0.06 18.49 4.89
N ALA A 145 1.36 18.52 4.61
CA ALA A 145 2.18 17.35 4.34
C ALA A 145 2.80 16.81 5.63
N SER A 146 2.47 15.57 6.00
CA SER A 146 3.07 14.85 7.11
C SER A 146 4.05 13.82 6.59
N VAL A 147 5.33 13.98 6.95
CA VAL A 147 6.41 13.05 6.59
C VAL A 147 6.90 12.35 7.86
N ILE A 148 6.82 11.02 7.88
CA ILE A 148 7.42 10.19 8.93
C ILE A 148 8.73 9.66 8.38
N MET A 149 9.83 9.95 9.06
CA MET A 149 11.16 9.50 8.65
C MET A 149 11.97 8.95 9.81
N THR A 150 13.06 8.30 9.47
CA THR A 150 14.05 7.79 10.43
C THR A 150 15.46 8.23 10.03
N THR A 151 16.43 7.81 10.83
CA THR A 151 17.86 7.91 10.52
C THR A 151 18.50 6.54 10.67
N THR A 152 19.64 6.35 10.02
CA THR A 152 20.39 5.08 10.04
C THR A 152 20.78 4.67 11.47
N THR A 153 21.08 5.63 12.33
CA THR A 153 21.41 5.41 13.75
C THR A 153 20.81 6.49 14.65
N PRO A 154 20.34 6.14 15.87
CA PRO A 154 19.93 7.13 16.86
C PRO A 154 21.06 8.13 17.18
N GLY A 155 20.73 9.42 17.25
CA GLY A 155 21.70 10.48 17.55
C GLY A 155 22.60 10.86 16.37
N CYS A 156 22.22 10.53 15.13
CA CYS A 156 22.94 10.97 13.94
C CYS A 156 23.11 12.51 13.94
N PRO A 157 24.33 13.06 13.81
CA PRO A 157 24.56 14.50 13.81
C PRO A 157 23.88 15.20 12.62
N ALA A 158 23.65 14.46 11.53
CA ALA A 158 22.95 14.94 10.35
C ALA A 158 21.42 15.00 10.51
N THR A 159 20.86 14.59 11.65
CA THR A 159 19.40 14.56 11.87
C THR A 159 18.74 15.89 11.54
N SER A 160 19.28 17.01 12.04
CA SER A 160 18.70 18.35 11.78
C SER A 160 18.75 18.72 10.30
N TYR A 161 19.87 18.45 9.63
CA TYR A 161 20.03 18.69 8.20
C TYR A 161 19.02 17.87 7.38
N LEU A 162 18.86 16.58 7.71
CA LEU A 162 17.94 15.69 7.02
C LEU A 162 16.48 16.07 7.26
N THR A 163 16.09 16.39 8.50
CA THR A 163 14.71 16.76 8.82
C THR A 163 14.32 18.10 8.22
N GLU A 164 15.21 19.10 8.24
CA GLU A 164 14.93 20.40 7.64
C GLU A 164 14.94 20.32 6.11
N GLY A 165 15.91 19.61 5.51
CA GLY A 165 15.90 19.36 4.07
C GLY A 165 14.63 18.65 3.60
N ALA A 166 14.15 17.66 4.36
CA ALA A 166 12.90 16.97 4.09
C ALA A 166 11.69 17.92 4.18
N ARG A 167 11.64 18.76 5.24
CA ARG A 167 10.58 19.76 5.43
C ARG A 167 10.53 20.76 4.28
N GLU A 168 11.68 21.33 3.91
CA GLU A 168 11.79 22.33 2.84
C GLU A 168 11.40 21.73 1.48
N CYS A 169 11.88 20.52 1.16
CA CYS A 169 11.54 19.85 -0.08
C CYS A 169 10.03 19.53 -0.14
N ALA A 170 9.44 19.02 0.95
CA ALA A 170 8.02 18.75 1.01
C ALA A 170 7.16 20.02 0.87
N ALA A 171 7.54 21.11 1.54
CA ALA A 171 6.85 22.40 1.45
C ALA A 171 6.98 23.07 0.07
N SER A 172 7.99 22.71 -0.74
CA SER A 172 8.17 23.26 -2.09
C SER A 172 7.20 22.71 -3.14
N VAL A 173 6.41 21.69 -2.77
CA VAL A 173 5.50 21.00 -3.69
C VAL A 173 4.20 21.80 -3.87
N GLU A 174 3.79 21.98 -5.12
CA GLU A 174 2.51 22.62 -5.46
C GLU A 174 1.34 21.89 -4.79
N GLY A 175 0.57 22.63 -3.98
CA GLY A 175 -0.56 22.10 -3.21
C GLY A 175 -0.23 21.77 -1.75
N VAL A 176 1.02 21.97 -1.31
CA VAL A 176 1.42 21.89 0.10
C VAL A 176 1.48 23.31 0.68
N GLU A 177 0.68 23.57 1.71
CA GLU A 177 0.70 24.83 2.48
C GLU A 177 1.68 24.76 3.64
N MET A 178 1.83 23.58 4.24
CA MET A 178 2.69 23.36 5.40
C MET A 178 3.27 21.95 5.39
N ALA A 179 4.53 21.79 5.82
CA ALA A 179 5.16 20.48 5.98
C ALA A 179 5.58 20.24 7.43
N GLU A 180 5.18 19.09 7.95
CA GLU A 180 5.55 18.57 9.27
C GLU A 180 6.36 17.29 9.11
N VAL A 181 7.54 17.25 9.72
CA VAL A 181 8.43 16.09 9.69
C VAL A 181 8.50 15.51 11.09
N THR A 182 8.12 14.24 11.21
CA THR A 182 8.22 13.46 12.44
C THR A 182 9.36 12.45 12.32
N LEU A 183 10.33 12.55 13.23
CA LEU A 183 11.39 11.55 13.33
C LEU A 183 10.96 10.41 14.26
N THR A 184 11.05 9.17 13.78
CA THR A 184 10.86 7.95 14.57
C THR A 184 12.08 7.04 14.45
N HIS A 185 12.33 6.23 15.49
CA HIS A 185 13.32 5.15 15.47
C HIS A 185 12.66 3.76 15.55
N GLU A 186 11.33 3.71 15.48
CA GLU A 186 10.54 2.50 15.48
C GLU A 186 9.64 2.44 14.22
N PRO A 187 9.75 1.39 13.39
CA PRO A 187 10.75 0.31 13.46
C PRO A 187 12.18 0.84 13.26
N ARG A 188 13.19 0.09 13.74
CA ARG A 188 14.59 0.45 13.49
C ARG A 188 14.90 0.32 12.01
N TRP A 189 15.64 1.29 11.49
CA TRP A 189 16.14 1.20 10.12
C TRP A 189 17.11 0.01 9.97
N SER A 190 17.05 -0.63 8.80
CA SER A 190 18.03 -1.61 8.36
C SER A 190 18.29 -1.43 6.87
N PRO A 191 19.46 -1.86 6.35
CA PRO A 191 19.74 -1.80 4.91
C PRO A 191 18.74 -2.57 4.05
N GLU A 192 17.95 -3.46 4.63
CA GLU A 192 16.87 -4.15 3.91
C GLU A 192 15.77 -3.23 3.40
N LEU A 193 15.63 -2.04 4.02
CA LEU A 193 14.66 -1.01 3.64
C LEU A 193 15.13 -0.17 2.45
N MET A 194 16.39 -0.31 2.03
CA MET A 194 16.89 0.35 0.84
C MET A 194 16.19 -0.19 -0.43
N SER A 195 16.05 0.66 -1.44
CA SER A 195 15.67 0.24 -2.79
C SER A 195 16.72 -0.72 -3.39
N ASP A 196 16.32 -1.52 -4.38
CA ASP A 196 17.25 -2.44 -5.06
C ASP A 196 18.44 -1.71 -5.68
N ASP A 197 18.22 -0.51 -6.24
CA ASP A 197 19.29 0.33 -6.81
C ASP A 197 20.27 0.82 -5.73
N ALA A 198 19.76 1.23 -4.57
CA ALA A 198 20.61 1.61 -3.45
C ALA A 198 21.36 0.41 -2.87
N LYS A 199 20.72 -0.76 -2.73
CA LYS A 199 21.39 -2.01 -2.32
C LYS A 199 22.52 -2.36 -3.28
N ALA A 200 22.26 -2.28 -4.59
CA ALA A 200 23.27 -2.50 -5.62
C ALA A 200 24.43 -1.48 -5.54
N HIS A 201 24.14 -0.20 -5.29
CA HIS A 201 25.15 0.85 -5.11
C HIS A 201 26.10 0.55 -3.95
N PHE A 202 25.58 0.04 -2.83
CA PHE A 202 26.38 -0.32 -1.65
C PHE A 202 26.89 -1.77 -1.64
N GLY A 203 26.61 -2.55 -2.69
CA GLY A 203 27.04 -3.95 -2.81
C GLY A 203 26.34 -4.91 -1.84
N ILE A 204 25.15 -4.55 -1.37
CA ILE A 204 24.30 -5.34 -0.47
C ILE A 204 23.44 -6.27 -1.32
N ARG A 205 23.37 -7.56 -0.96
CA ARG A 205 22.63 -8.60 -1.68
C ARG A 205 21.52 -9.18 -0.82
#